data_AF-A0A1G6DFX7-F1
#
_entry.id   AF-A0A1G6DFX7-F1
#
_cell.length_a   1.000
_cell.length_b   1.000
_cell.length_c   1.000
_cell.angle_alpha   90.00
_cell.angle_beta   90.00
_cell.angle_gamma   90.00
#
_symmetry.space_group_name_H-M   'P 1'
#
loop_
_entity.id
_entity.type
_entity.pdbx_description
1 polymer ?
#
loop_
_entity_poly.entity_id
_entity_poly.type
_entity_poly.pdbx_seq_one_letter_code
_entity_poly.pdbx_strand_id
1 'polypeptide(L)'
;MNRKDFSLLNCTMSGMLAFVLSVPVHEFIHFLTDIIYDHEVIWFSAVAVLSSDDYDFMALSPFHRAMAAGGSASVINALVAILLFFVIIKIQMGPGLRVFLIQYYAMQMCLGFGYFMVNGLFGAFGDWGNVFELFPDSTVVIMRIVLGILGSTGIVFTMFALNYMSYYFVKHVDDRKERFHVALGLHLLPFIASSVFAVIVDMNSILMREGYFDANPFFSIAVRFMFIPLFWGFMFTWVMVKHPKESRFRYKLPSEPRYVLWGVTIILLLVDLFVLAPGIRIS
;
A
#
# COMPACT_ATOMS: atom_id res chain seq x y z
N MET A 1 -4.78 18.59 35.39
CA MET A 1 -5.65 18.03 34.33
C MET A 1 -4.87 16.98 33.56
N ASN A 2 -5.33 15.73 33.56
CA ASN A 2 -4.80 14.69 32.67
C ASN A 2 -5.17 15.08 31.23
N ARG A 3 -4.21 15.51 30.41
CA ARG A 3 -4.47 15.77 28.98
C ARG A 3 -4.90 14.44 28.33
N LYS A 4 -5.98 14.46 27.56
CA LYS A 4 -6.42 13.29 26.77
C LYS A 4 -5.28 12.87 25.82
N ASP A 5 -5.01 11.57 25.72
CA ASP A 5 -4.03 11.02 24.78
C ASP A 5 -4.68 10.78 23.42
N PHE A 6 -4.16 11.43 22.38
CA PHE A 6 -4.64 11.31 21.01
C PHE A 6 -3.72 10.46 20.12
N SER A 7 -2.77 9.71 20.69
CA SER A 7 -1.77 8.98 19.91
C SER A 7 -2.35 8.00 18.90
N LEU A 8 -3.36 7.22 19.29
CA LEU A 8 -4.00 6.25 18.39
C LEU A 8 -4.73 6.96 17.24
N LEU A 9 -5.46 8.03 17.52
CA LEU A 9 -6.14 8.82 16.49
C LEU A 9 -5.12 9.45 15.52
N ASN A 10 -4.03 10.01 16.03
CA ASN A 10 -2.97 10.58 15.19
C ASN A 10 -2.34 9.52 14.29
N CYS A 11 -2.06 8.31 14.81
CA CYS A 11 -1.54 7.23 13.98
C CYS A 11 -2.56 6.74 12.95
N THR A 12 -3.85 6.64 13.29
CA THR A 12 -4.91 6.29 12.33
C THR A 12 -5.02 7.32 11.22
N MET A 13 -5.06 8.62 11.55
CA MET A 13 -5.14 9.69 10.55
C MET A 13 -3.90 9.77 9.66
N SER A 14 -2.72 9.50 10.24
CA SER A 14 -1.47 9.37 9.50
C SER A 14 -1.48 8.17 8.55
N GLY A 15 -2.04 7.04 8.97
CA GLY A 15 -2.15 5.85 8.14
C GLY A 15 -3.18 5.99 7.02
N MET A 16 -4.30 6.64 7.31
CA MET A 16 -5.29 7.02 6.29
C MET A 16 -4.69 8.00 5.27
N LEU A 17 -3.87 8.95 5.73
CA LEU A 17 -3.11 9.82 4.82
C LEU A 17 -2.14 9.04 3.95
N ALA A 18 -1.39 8.10 4.54
CA ALA A 18 -0.49 7.23 3.79
C ALA A 18 -1.24 6.41 2.73
N PHE A 19 -2.44 5.93 3.03
CA PHE A 19 -3.29 5.20 2.10
C PHE A 19 -3.70 6.06 0.88
N VAL A 20 -4.31 7.24 1.10
CA VAL A 20 -4.76 8.12 0.01
C VAL A 20 -3.61 8.76 -0.78
N LEU A 21 -2.38 8.73 -0.25
CA LEU A 21 -1.18 9.12 -0.98
C LEU A 21 -0.47 7.94 -1.66
N SER A 22 -0.93 6.70 -1.46
CA SER A 22 -0.30 5.51 -2.04
C SER A 22 -1.13 4.91 -3.16
N VAL A 23 -2.43 4.67 -2.92
CA VAL A 23 -3.29 3.99 -3.90
C VAL A 23 -3.55 4.87 -5.13
N PRO A 24 -4.00 6.14 -5.00
CA PRO A 24 -4.14 7.00 -6.18
C PRO A 24 -2.82 7.26 -6.90
N VAL A 25 -1.69 7.24 -6.20
CA VAL A 25 -0.37 7.38 -6.83
C VAL A 25 0.01 6.13 -7.63
N HIS A 26 -0.36 4.93 -7.15
CA HIS A 26 -0.23 3.68 -7.90
C HIS A 26 -1.00 3.77 -9.23
N GLU A 27 -2.28 4.15 -9.17
CA GLU A 27 -3.09 4.32 -10.38
C GLU A 27 -2.56 5.45 -11.28
N PHE A 28 -2.05 6.53 -10.69
CA PHE A 28 -1.44 7.60 -11.45
C PHE A 28 -0.18 7.14 -12.22
N ILE A 29 0.53 6.13 -11.73
CA ILE A 29 1.64 5.53 -12.48
C ILE A 29 1.13 4.77 -13.70
N HIS A 30 0.04 4.00 -13.59
CA HIS A 30 -0.60 3.38 -14.76
C HIS A 30 -1.00 4.46 -15.79
N PHE A 31 -1.65 5.53 -15.32
CA PHE A 31 -2.06 6.65 -16.15
C PHE A 31 -0.88 7.30 -16.90
N LEU A 32 0.20 7.59 -16.19
CA LEU A 32 1.40 8.17 -16.81
C LEU A 32 2.06 7.21 -17.79
N THR A 33 2.08 5.92 -17.45
CA THR A 33 2.61 4.88 -18.33
C THR A 33 1.81 4.83 -19.63
N ASP A 34 0.47 4.79 -19.57
CA ASP A 34 -0.37 4.79 -20.76
C ASP A 34 -0.12 6.01 -21.65
N ILE A 35 -0.01 7.21 -21.05
CA ILE A 35 0.35 8.43 -21.79
C ILE A 35 1.73 8.30 -22.47
N ILE A 36 2.74 7.76 -21.78
CA ILE A 36 4.11 7.62 -22.32
C ILE A 36 4.14 6.69 -23.53
N TYR A 37 3.24 5.71 -23.58
CA TYR A 37 3.16 4.72 -24.65
C TYR A 37 2.11 5.06 -25.71
N ASP A 38 1.50 6.24 -25.65
CA ASP A 38 0.40 6.68 -26.54
C ASP A 38 -0.82 5.73 -26.50
N HIS A 39 -1.07 5.12 -25.34
CA HIS A 39 -2.29 4.35 -25.07
C HIS A 39 -3.39 5.30 -24.59
N GLU A 40 -4.52 5.36 -25.30
CA GLU A 40 -5.56 6.33 -25.01
C GLU A 40 -6.25 6.02 -23.68
N VAL A 41 -6.11 6.93 -22.70
CA VAL A 41 -6.83 6.83 -21.42
C VAL A 41 -8.20 7.47 -21.54
N ILE A 42 -9.24 6.70 -21.21
CA ILE A 42 -10.64 7.15 -21.20
C ILE A 42 -11.01 7.68 -19.81
N TRP A 43 -10.65 6.94 -18.75
CA TRP A 43 -10.95 7.31 -17.36
C TRP A 43 -9.76 7.14 -16.44
N PHE A 44 -9.60 8.09 -15.52
CA PHE A 44 -8.71 7.98 -14.37
C PHE A 44 -9.53 7.93 -13.08
N SER A 45 -9.26 6.97 -12.20
CA SER A 45 -9.94 6.85 -10.90
C SER A 45 -8.98 6.53 -9.76
N ALA A 46 -9.47 6.60 -8.52
CA ALA A 46 -8.70 6.28 -7.32
C ALA A 46 -8.15 4.84 -7.28
N VAL A 47 -8.77 3.92 -8.04
CA VAL A 47 -8.56 2.47 -7.95
C VAL A 47 -8.35 1.79 -9.30
N ALA A 48 -8.36 2.54 -10.40
CA ALA A 48 -8.07 2.05 -11.73
C ALA A 48 -7.89 3.17 -12.75
N VAL A 49 -7.19 2.81 -13.82
CA VAL A 49 -7.14 3.51 -15.10
C VAL A 49 -7.85 2.66 -16.14
N LEU A 50 -8.77 3.27 -16.90
CA LEU A 50 -9.42 2.63 -18.03
C LEU A 50 -8.92 3.27 -19.32
N SER A 51 -8.39 2.44 -20.20
CA SER A 51 -7.76 2.83 -21.46
C SER A 51 -8.40 2.07 -22.62
N SER A 52 -8.11 2.48 -23.86
CA SER A 52 -8.75 1.94 -25.06
C SER A 52 -8.35 0.49 -25.36
N ASP A 53 -9.28 -0.31 -25.89
CA ASP A 53 -9.00 -1.73 -26.19
C ASP A 53 -8.15 -1.95 -27.47
N ASP A 54 -7.85 -0.90 -28.23
CA ASP A 54 -7.24 -0.98 -29.56
C ASP A 54 -5.71 -0.85 -29.57
N TYR A 55 -5.08 -0.81 -28.40
CA TYR A 55 -3.64 -0.67 -28.27
C TYR A 55 -2.86 -1.95 -28.65
N ASP A 56 -1.95 -1.85 -29.62
CA ASP A 56 -1.11 -2.97 -30.04
C ASP A 56 0.10 -3.17 -29.12
N PHE A 57 -0.13 -3.80 -27.97
CA PHE A 57 0.92 -4.22 -27.04
C PHE A 57 1.97 -5.15 -27.67
N MET A 58 1.63 -5.86 -28.74
CA MET A 58 2.53 -6.81 -29.38
C MET A 58 3.61 -6.12 -30.22
N ALA A 59 3.38 -4.88 -30.66
CA ALA A 59 4.37 -4.03 -31.31
C ALA A 59 5.52 -3.60 -30.37
N LEU A 60 5.29 -3.61 -29.05
CA LEU A 60 6.30 -3.26 -28.06
C LEU A 60 7.29 -4.42 -27.80
N SER A 61 8.52 -4.06 -27.42
CA SER A 61 9.49 -5.04 -26.91
C SER A 61 8.98 -5.67 -25.60
N PRO A 62 9.42 -6.90 -25.25
CA PRO A 62 8.91 -7.62 -24.08
C PRO A 62 8.91 -6.81 -22.77
N PHE A 63 9.97 -6.03 -22.53
CA PHE A 63 10.05 -5.20 -21.34
C PHE A 63 9.00 -4.08 -21.36
N HIS A 64 8.96 -3.29 -22.44
CA HIS A 64 8.02 -2.18 -22.58
C HIS A 64 6.57 -2.66 -22.57
N ARG A 65 6.29 -3.81 -23.18
CA ARG A 65 4.99 -4.49 -23.14
C ARG A 65 4.54 -4.78 -21.71
N ALA A 66 5.39 -5.41 -20.90
CA ALA A 66 5.06 -5.73 -19.52
C ALA A 66 4.87 -4.48 -18.66
N MET A 67 5.64 -3.41 -18.92
CA MET A 67 5.49 -2.15 -18.20
C MET A 67 4.18 -1.44 -18.57
N ALA A 68 3.86 -1.35 -19.87
CA ALA A 68 2.66 -0.71 -20.39
C ALA A 68 1.38 -1.44 -19.96
N ALA A 69 1.39 -2.77 -19.95
CA ALA A 69 0.20 -3.55 -19.63
C ALA A 69 -0.16 -3.59 -18.12
N GLY A 70 0.65 -3.00 -17.24
CA GLY A 70 0.35 -2.89 -15.81
C GLY A 70 1.54 -3.16 -14.88
N GLY A 71 2.67 -3.67 -15.37
CA GLY A 71 3.82 -3.96 -14.51
C GLY A 71 4.40 -2.70 -13.82
N SER A 72 4.19 -1.51 -14.40
CA SER A 72 4.84 -0.28 -13.95
C SER A 72 4.52 0.14 -12.52
N ALA A 73 3.26 0.13 -12.11
CA ALA A 73 2.87 0.72 -10.83
C ALA A 73 3.48 -0.03 -9.66
N SER A 74 3.27 -1.35 -9.59
CA SER A 74 3.87 -2.21 -8.55
C SER A 74 5.41 -2.13 -8.50
N VAL A 75 6.11 -2.05 -9.65
CA VAL A 75 7.58 -1.86 -9.68
C VAL A 75 7.98 -0.53 -9.05
N ILE A 76 7.31 0.56 -9.41
CA ILE A 76 7.60 1.90 -8.86
C ILE A 76 7.28 1.95 -7.36
N ASN A 77 6.16 1.38 -6.90
CA ASN A 77 5.86 1.32 -5.47
C ASN A 77 6.94 0.56 -4.68
N ALA A 78 7.44 -0.56 -5.22
CA ALA A 78 8.53 -1.31 -4.61
C ALA A 78 9.82 -0.46 -4.49
N LEU A 79 10.16 0.30 -5.54
CA LEU A 79 11.31 1.22 -5.52
C LEU A 79 11.13 2.34 -4.48
N VAL A 80 9.95 2.97 -4.44
CA VAL A 80 9.61 4.00 -3.44
C VAL A 80 9.75 3.42 -2.03
N ALA A 81 9.25 2.22 -1.79
CA ALA A 81 9.34 1.57 -0.49
C ALA A 81 10.80 1.30 -0.07
N ILE A 82 11.65 0.83 -0.98
CA ILE A 82 13.08 0.63 -0.71
C ILE A 82 13.75 1.95 -0.32
N LEU A 83 13.47 3.04 -1.05
CA LEU A 83 14.01 4.37 -0.73
C LEU A 83 13.53 4.85 0.66
N LEU A 84 12.23 4.69 0.95
CA LEU A 84 11.65 5.05 2.24
C LEU A 84 12.28 4.26 3.40
N PHE A 85 12.58 2.97 3.21
CA PHE A 85 13.26 2.17 4.22
C PHE A 85 14.61 2.80 4.64
N PHE A 86 15.43 3.18 3.66
CA PHE A 86 16.72 3.83 3.93
C PHE A 86 16.53 5.21 4.58
N VAL A 87 15.58 6.01 4.11
CA VAL A 87 15.24 7.32 4.68
C VAL A 87 14.85 7.19 6.16
N ILE A 88 13.95 6.26 6.50
CA ILE A 88 13.48 6.06 7.88
C ILE A 88 14.63 5.67 8.81
N ILE A 89 15.54 4.80 8.35
CA ILE A 89 16.65 4.31 9.18
C ILE A 89 17.73 5.36 9.34
N LYS A 90 18.07 6.10 8.28
CA LYS A 90 19.25 6.98 8.24
C LYS A 90 18.96 8.42 8.65
N ILE A 91 17.76 8.92 8.37
CA ILE A 91 17.46 10.35 8.53
C ILE A 91 16.83 10.61 9.91
N GLN A 92 17.37 11.60 10.62
CA GLN A 92 16.76 12.10 11.84
C GLN A 92 15.51 12.91 11.50
N MET A 93 14.40 12.62 12.16
CA MET A 93 13.10 13.22 11.90
C MET A 93 12.27 13.28 13.17
N GLY A 94 11.28 14.16 13.21
CA GLY A 94 10.34 14.24 14.33
C GLY A 94 9.43 13.00 14.44
N PRO A 95 8.79 12.79 15.61
CA PRO A 95 7.97 11.61 15.85
C PRO A 95 6.78 11.48 14.90
N GLY A 96 6.11 12.60 14.56
CA GLY A 96 4.96 12.59 13.65
C GLY A 96 5.34 12.19 12.23
N LEU A 97 6.39 12.79 11.68
CA LEU A 97 6.89 12.43 10.34
C LEU A 97 7.35 10.98 10.29
N ARG A 98 8.00 10.48 11.36
CA ARG A 98 8.43 9.08 11.42
C ARG A 98 7.26 8.10 11.40
N VAL A 99 6.19 8.39 12.15
CA VAL A 99 4.94 7.58 12.11
C VAL A 99 4.40 7.54 10.69
N PHE A 100 4.25 8.70 10.05
CA PHE A 100 3.78 8.80 8.67
C PHE A 100 4.65 8.01 7.69
N LEU A 101 5.97 8.20 7.72
CA LEU A 101 6.86 7.51 6.79
C LEU A 101 6.89 6.00 7.00
N ILE A 102 6.77 5.49 8.24
CA ILE A 102 6.65 4.05 8.49
C ILE A 102 5.37 3.49 7.86
N GLN A 103 4.25 4.19 8.02
CA GLN A 103 2.97 3.76 7.46
C GLN A 103 2.96 3.88 5.93
N TYR A 104 3.54 4.95 5.38
CA TYR A 104 3.70 5.16 3.95
C TYR A 104 4.62 4.10 3.34
N TYR A 105 5.76 3.80 3.97
CA TYR A 105 6.61 2.67 3.62
C TYR A 105 5.82 1.35 3.57
N ALA A 106 5.02 1.09 4.60
CA ALA A 106 4.23 -0.14 4.66
C ALA A 106 3.23 -0.25 3.50
N MET A 107 2.52 0.84 3.18
CA MET A 107 1.58 0.89 2.06
C MET A 107 2.30 0.66 0.73
N GLN A 108 3.43 1.32 0.50
CA GLN A 108 4.23 1.16 -0.71
C GLN A 108 4.80 -0.26 -0.85
N MET A 109 5.24 -0.88 0.25
CA MET A 109 5.66 -2.30 0.24
C MET A 109 4.49 -3.23 -0.13
N CYS A 110 3.29 -2.98 0.41
CA CYS A 110 2.10 -3.78 0.12
C CYS A 110 1.66 -3.63 -1.35
N LEU A 111 1.64 -2.41 -1.89
CA LEU A 111 1.30 -2.16 -3.29
C LEU A 111 2.37 -2.65 -4.27
N GLY A 112 3.65 -2.63 -3.88
CA GLY A 112 4.71 -3.16 -4.73
C GLY A 112 4.83 -4.68 -4.64
N PHE A 113 5.40 -5.16 -3.54
CA PHE A 113 5.68 -6.58 -3.34
C PHE A 113 4.44 -7.42 -3.09
N GLY A 114 3.36 -6.83 -2.55
CA GLY A 114 2.12 -7.55 -2.38
C GLY A 114 1.44 -7.89 -3.71
N TYR A 115 1.48 -7.00 -4.71
CA TYR A 115 1.04 -7.33 -6.08
C TYR A 115 1.88 -8.44 -6.69
N PHE A 116 3.21 -8.42 -6.53
CA PHE A 116 4.08 -9.52 -6.99
C PHE A 116 3.75 -10.85 -6.32
N MET A 117 3.52 -10.85 -5.00
CA MET A 117 3.19 -12.05 -4.24
C MET A 117 1.85 -12.61 -4.69
N VAL A 118 0.83 -11.75 -4.74
CA VAL A 118 -0.54 -12.16 -5.02
C VAL A 118 -0.65 -12.72 -6.44
N ASN A 119 -0.06 -12.05 -7.42
CA ASN A 119 -0.08 -12.52 -8.81
C ASN A 119 0.84 -13.71 -9.08
N GLY A 120 1.99 -13.78 -8.40
CA GLY A 120 2.89 -14.92 -8.51
C GLY A 120 2.29 -16.21 -7.95
N LEU A 121 1.73 -16.14 -6.73
CA LEU A 121 1.27 -17.32 -5.99
C LEU A 121 -0.19 -17.70 -6.27
N PHE A 122 -1.10 -16.72 -6.31
CA PHE A 122 -2.53 -17.00 -6.30
C PHE A 122 -3.19 -16.97 -7.69
N GLY A 123 -2.55 -16.39 -8.71
CA GLY A 123 -3.06 -16.42 -10.10
C GLY A 123 -3.00 -15.06 -10.81
N ALA A 124 -3.44 -15.03 -12.07
CA ALA A 124 -3.46 -13.84 -12.92
C ALA A 124 -4.67 -12.94 -12.59
N PHE A 125 -4.47 -11.86 -11.85
CA PHE A 125 -5.53 -10.88 -11.57
C PHE A 125 -5.01 -9.48 -11.23
N GLY A 126 -5.72 -8.46 -11.69
CA GLY A 126 -5.24 -7.08 -11.64
C GLY A 126 -4.02 -6.88 -12.56
N ASP A 127 -3.14 -5.95 -12.21
CA ASP A 127 -2.02 -5.46 -13.02
C ASP A 127 -1.23 -6.54 -13.77
N TRP A 128 -0.75 -7.55 -13.04
CA TRP A 128 0.09 -8.59 -13.63
C TRP A 128 -0.71 -9.66 -14.36
N GLY A 129 -2.02 -9.76 -14.11
CA GLY A 129 -2.92 -10.57 -14.92
C GLY A 129 -2.93 -10.09 -16.36
N ASN A 130 -3.15 -8.78 -16.57
CA ASN A 130 -3.09 -8.13 -17.89
C ASN A 130 -1.73 -8.35 -18.57
N VAL A 131 -0.63 -8.29 -17.80
CA VAL A 131 0.70 -8.60 -18.33
C VAL A 131 0.79 -10.04 -18.81
N PHE A 132 0.32 -11.02 -18.03
CA PHE A 132 0.46 -12.43 -18.35
C PHE A 132 -0.29 -12.83 -19.63
N GLU A 133 -1.42 -12.20 -19.93
CA GLU A 133 -2.20 -12.46 -21.16
C GLU A 133 -1.42 -12.17 -22.45
N LEU A 134 -0.34 -11.37 -22.37
CA LEU A 134 0.45 -10.93 -23.50
C LEU A 134 1.71 -11.77 -23.76
N PHE A 135 1.93 -12.84 -22.98
CA PHE A 135 3.10 -13.70 -23.08
C PHE A 135 2.73 -15.18 -23.22
N PRO A 136 3.59 -15.99 -23.87
CA PRO A 136 3.39 -17.44 -23.91
C PRO A 136 3.38 -18.06 -22.52
N ASP A 137 2.61 -19.14 -22.34
CA ASP A 137 2.46 -19.86 -21.05
C ASP A 137 3.79 -20.18 -20.37
N SER A 138 4.80 -20.62 -21.14
CA SER A 138 6.12 -20.95 -20.60
C SER A 138 6.82 -19.73 -19.97
N THR A 139 6.69 -18.55 -20.58
CA THR A 139 7.19 -17.29 -20.04
C THR A 139 6.38 -16.85 -18.82
N VAL A 140 5.05 -16.94 -18.90
CA VAL A 140 4.14 -16.61 -17.78
C VAL A 140 4.48 -17.43 -16.54
N VAL A 141 4.70 -18.74 -16.68
CA VAL A 141 5.09 -19.62 -15.56
C VAL A 141 6.38 -19.13 -14.90
N ILE A 142 7.40 -18.78 -15.69
CA ILE A 142 8.67 -18.26 -15.16
C ILE A 142 8.45 -16.93 -14.43
N MET A 143 7.69 -16.00 -15.04
CA MET A 143 7.38 -14.70 -14.44
C MET A 143 6.66 -14.88 -13.10
N ARG A 144 5.67 -15.77 -13.03
CA ARG A 144 4.93 -16.06 -11.79
C ARG A 144 5.82 -16.61 -10.69
N ILE A 145 6.77 -17.50 -11.00
CA ILE A 145 7.75 -18.01 -10.03
C ILE A 145 8.62 -16.86 -9.51
N VAL A 146 9.17 -16.03 -10.41
CA VAL A 146 10.04 -14.91 -10.04
C VAL A 146 9.30 -13.89 -9.18
N LEU A 147 8.11 -13.46 -9.61
CA LEU A 147 7.26 -12.52 -8.87
C LEU A 147 6.81 -13.12 -7.53
N GLY A 148 6.45 -14.40 -7.50
CA GLY A 148 6.07 -15.08 -6.25
C GLY A 148 7.20 -15.09 -5.23
N ILE A 149 8.44 -15.38 -5.65
CA ILE A 149 9.63 -15.36 -4.78
C ILE A 149 9.94 -13.94 -4.31
N LEU A 150 9.99 -12.97 -5.23
CA LEU A 150 10.28 -11.58 -4.91
C LEU A 150 9.23 -10.97 -3.98
N GLY A 151 7.96 -11.16 -4.33
CA GLY A 151 6.82 -10.71 -3.53
C GLY A 151 6.82 -11.31 -2.14
N SER A 152 6.95 -12.64 -2.03
CA SER A 152 6.98 -13.32 -0.72
C SER A 152 8.14 -12.84 0.15
N THR A 153 9.32 -12.68 -0.45
CA THR A 153 10.51 -12.19 0.25
C THR A 153 10.33 -10.75 0.71
N GLY A 154 9.79 -9.87 -0.14
CA GLY A 154 9.48 -8.49 0.21
C GLY A 154 8.44 -8.37 1.31
N ILE A 155 7.40 -9.22 1.28
CA ILE A 155 6.36 -9.29 2.30
C ILE A 155 6.93 -9.74 3.65
N VAL A 156 7.72 -10.82 3.67
CA VAL A 156 8.41 -11.28 4.89
C VAL A 156 9.35 -10.21 5.43
N PHE A 157 10.15 -9.58 4.56
CA PHE A 157 11.03 -8.47 4.94
C PHE A 157 10.25 -7.31 5.57
N THR A 158 9.10 -6.95 5.01
CA THR A 158 8.23 -5.89 5.52
C THR A 158 7.80 -6.19 6.95
N MET A 159 7.39 -7.43 7.25
CA MET A 159 6.97 -7.81 8.60
C MET A 159 8.08 -7.55 9.64
N PHE A 160 9.31 -7.96 9.34
CA PHE A 160 10.46 -7.74 10.22
C PHE A 160 10.90 -6.28 10.27
N ALA A 161 10.81 -5.55 9.16
CA ALA A 161 11.11 -4.13 9.10
C ALA A 161 10.12 -3.30 9.96
N LEU A 162 8.83 -3.58 9.87
CA LEU A 162 7.81 -2.92 10.69
C LEU A 162 8.00 -3.23 12.18
N ASN A 163 8.33 -4.48 12.51
CA ASN A 163 8.71 -4.85 13.87
C ASN A 163 9.92 -4.04 14.35
N TYR A 164 11.00 -4.02 13.55
CA TYR A 164 12.21 -3.25 13.83
C TYR A 164 11.89 -1.77 14.10
N MET A 165 11.08 -1.15 13.23
CA MET A 165 10.74 0.27 13.29
C MET A 165 9.82 0.62 14.47
N SER A 166 9.02 -0.33 14.95
CA SER A 166 8.14 -0.13 16.11
C SER A 166 8.91 0.17 17.38
N TYR A 167 10.11 -0.41 17.54
CA TYR A 167 10.96 -0.17 18.72
C TYR A 167 11.56 1.23 18.79
N TYR A 168 11.38 2.08 17.77
CA TYR A 168 11.63 3.50 17.93
C TYR A 168 10.67 4.16 18.94
N PHE A 169 9.51 3.55 19.19
CA PHE A 169 8.44 4.08 20.03
C PHE A 169 8.15 3.25 21.29
N VAL A 170 8.79 2.09 21.45
CA VAL A 170 8.67 1.24 22.66
C VAL A 170 9.82 1.57 23.61
N LYS A 171 9.51 2.19 24.74
CA LYS A 171 10.50 2.55 25.77
C LYS A 171 10.93 1.35 26.59
N HIS A 172 9.95 0.60 27.10
CA HIS A 172 10.17 -0.57 27.95
C HIS A 172 9.83 -1.83 27.15
N VAL A 173 10.86 -2.50 26.64
CA VAL A 173 10.70 -3.65 25.76
C VAL A 173 9.95 -4.81 26.42
N ASP A 174 9.93 -4.91 27.75
CA ASP A 174 9.18 -5.94 28.48
C ASP A 174 7.74 -5.55 28.79
N ASP A 175 7.38 -4.26 28.64
CA ASP A 175 6.01 -3.79 28.86
C ASP A 175 5.10 -4.19 27.69
N ARG A 176 4.35 -5.27 27.91
CA ARG A 176 3.39 -5.80 26.93
C ARG A 176 2.27 -4.81 26.58
N LYS A 177 1.85 -3.96 27.52
CA LYS A 177 0.79 -2.96 27.26
C LYS A 177 1.32 -1.83 26.38
N GLU A 178 2.54 -1.37 26.65
CA GLU A 178 3.21 -0.37 25.79
C GLU A 178 3.38 -0.91 24.36
N ARG A 179 3.92 -2.13 24.22
CA ARG A 179 4.08 -2.77 22.91
C ARG A 179 2.77 -2.93 22.17
N PHE A 180 1.71 -3.36 22.87
CA PHE A 180 0.37 -3.45 22.30
C PHE A 180 -0.11 -2.10 21.77
N HIS A 181 -0.01 -1.04 22.59
CA HIS A 181 -0.44 0.31 22.21
C HIS A 181 0.30 0.84 20.98
N VAL A 182 1.63 0.65 20.94
CA VAL A 182 2.46 1.05 19.79
C VAL A 182 2.10 0.24 18.54
N ALA A 183 2.01 -1.09 18.66
CA ALA A 183 1.69 -1.97 17.55
C ALA A 183 0.28 -1.69 16.98
N LEU A 184 -0.68 -1.47 17.88
CA LEU A 184 -2.07 -1.15 17.55
C LEU A 184 -2.16 0.15 16.76
N GLY A 185 -1.47 1.19 17.23
CA GLY A 185 -1.46 2.50 16.58
C GLY A 185 -0.70 2.50 15.25
N LEU A 186 0.50 1.91 15.19
CA LEU A 186 1.33 1.96 13.99
C LEU A 186 0.79 1.10 12.84
N HIS A 187 0.22 -0.07 13.14
CA HIS A 187 -0.06 -1.08 12.12
C HIS A 187 -1.54 -1.43 12.01
N LEU A 188 -2.17 -1.86 13.11
CA LEU A 188 -3.48 -2.52 13.05
C LEU A 188 -4.66 -1.55 12.86
N LEU A 189 -4.76 -0.47 13.65
CA LEU A 189 -5.85 0.50 13.49
C LEU A 189 -5.79 1.23 12.14
N PRO A 190 -4.62 1.70 11.66
CA PRO A 190 -4.47 2.20 10.31
C PRO A 190 -4.96 1.21 9.25
N PHE A 191 -4.53 -0.04 9.34
CA PHE A 191 -4.93 -1.08 8.40
C PHE A 191 -6.44 -1.28 8.35
N ILE A 192 -7.10 -1.39 9.51
CA ILE A 192 -8.55 -1.57 9.59
C ILE A 192 -9.27 -0.34 9.02
N ALA A 193 -8.84 0.87 9.41
CA ALA A 193 -9.46 2.11 8.94
C ALA A 193 -9.34 2.27 7.43
N SER A 194 -8.14 2.05 6.88
CA SER A 194 -7.88 2.10 5.43
C SER A 194 -8.65 1.02 4.68
N SER A 195 -8.76 -0.19 5.24
CA SER A 195 -9.55 -1.26 4.63
C SER A 195 -11.03 -0.92 4.55
N VAL A 196 -11.60 -0.39 5.63
CA VAL A 196 -13.01 0.05 5.65
C VAL A 196 -13.23 1.18 4.64
N PHE A 197 -12.33 2.16 4.60
CA PHE A 197 -12.43 3.26 3.65
C PHE A 197 -12.27 2.79 2.19
N ALA A 198 -11.34 1.88 1.91
CA ALA A 198 -11.16 1.29 0.58
C ALA A 198 -12.46 0.62 0.10
N VAL A 199 -13.17 -0.12 0.96
CA VAL A 199 -14.48 -0.70 0.60
C VAL A 199 -15.47 0.39 0.17
N ILE A 200 -15.50 1.51 0.88
CA ILE A 200 -16.41 2.61 0.57
C ILE A 200 -16.03 3.25 -0.77
N VAL A 201 -14.73 3.42 -1.05
CA VAL A 201 -14.22 3.91 -2.33
C VAL A 201 -14.59 2.95 -3.46
N ASP A 202 -14.32 1.65 -3.31
CA ASP A 202 -14.65 0.62 -4.29
C ASP A 202 -16.15 0.61 -4.62
N MET A 203 -17.02 0.69 -3.61
CA MET A 203 -18.48 0.75 -3.79
C MET A 203 -18.95 1.99 -4.56
N ASN A 204 -18.19 3.08 -4.52
CA ASN A 204 -18.48 4.31 -5.25
C ASN A 204 -17.71 4.41 -6.58
N SER A 205 -16.87 3.41 -6.90
CA SER A 205 -15.97 3.47 -8.03
C SER A 205 -16.68 3.33 -9.38
N ILE A 206 -16.11 3.93 -10.42
CA ILE A 206 -16.57 3.70 -11.80
C ILE A 206 -16.52 2.23 -12.18
N LEU A 207 -15.47 1.51 -11.76
CA LEU A 207 -15.32 0.06 -11.99
C LEU A 207 -16.49 -0.77 -11.45
N MET A 208 -17.00 -0.43 -10.26
CA MET A 208 -18.16 -1.13 -9.68
C MET A 208 -19.41 -0.88 -10.54
N ARG A 209 -19.57 0.34 -11.07
CA ARG A 209 -20.69 0.69 -11.95
C ARG A 209 -20.62 0.00 -13.31
N GLU A 210 -19.41 -0.18 -13.83
CA GLU A 210 -19.12 -0.89 -15.07
C GLU A 210 -19.05 -2.43 -14.87
N GLY A 211 -19.32 -2.94 -13.67
CA GLY A 211 -19.41 -4.38 -13.38
C GLY A 211 -18.07 -5.12 -13.24
N TYR A 212 -16.94 -4.42 -13.19
CA TYR A 212 -15.60 -5.05 -13.04
C TYR A 212 -15.41 -5.78 -11.70
N PHE A 213 -16.12 -5.35 -10.65
CA PHE A 213 -16.06 -5.97 -9.32
C PHE A 213 -17.19 -6.98 -9.06
N ASP A 214 -18.19 -7.06 -9.95
CA ASP A 214 -19.33 -7.97 -9.83
C ASP A 214 -18.95 -9.37 -10.34
N ALA A 215 -18.36 -10.21 -9.45
CA ALA A 215 -18.63 -11.66 -9.36
C ALA A 215 -17.63 -12.45 -8.51
N ASN A 216 -16.45 -11.92 -8.18
CA ASN A 216 -15.42 -12.74 -7.55
C ASN A 216 -15.03 -12.29 -6.12
N PRO A 217 -15.68 -12.82 -5.06
CA PRO A 217 -15.29 -12.54 -3.68
C PRO A 217 -13.84 -12.94 -3.37
N PHE A 218 -13.23 -13.85 -4.14
CA PHE A 218 -11.81 -14.16 -4.00
C PHE A 218 -10.91 -13.01 -4.45
N PHE A 219 -11.33 -12.19 -5.42
CA PHE A 219 -10.56 -11.01 -5.84
C PHE A 219 -10.47 -10.00 -4.69
N SER A 220 -11.60 -9.63 -4.09
CA SER A 220 -11.63 -8.68 -2.96
C SER A 220 -10.88 -9.19 -1.73
N ILE A 221 -10.86 -10.51 -1.49
CA ILE A 221 -10.09 -11.11 -0.39
C ILE A 221 -8.60 -11.19 -0.72
N ALA A 222 -8.22 -11.60 -1.95
CA ALA A 222 -6.84 -11.75 -2.39
C ALA A 222 -6.12 -10.40 -2.48
N VAL A 223 -6.79 -9.37 -3.00
CA VAL A 223 -6.26 -7.99 -3.01
C VAL A 223 -6.01 -7.51 -1.58
N ARG A 224 -6.91 -7.80 -0.64
CA ARG A 224 -6.68 -7.45 0.78
C ARG A 224 -5.55 -8.23 1.44
N PHE A 225 -5.25 -9.42 0.94
CA PHE A 225 -4.14 -10.24 1.43
C PHE A 225 -2.77 -9.58 1.18
N MET A 226 -2.66 -8.66 0.22
CA MET A 226 -1.43 -7.89 0.00
C MET A 226 -1.02 -7.06 1.23
N PHE A 227 -2.00 -6.69 2.07
CA PHE A 227 -1.79 -5.91 3.29
C PHE A 227 -1.56 -6.76 4.56
N ILE A 228 -1.44 -8.08 4.41
CA ILE A 228 -1.15 -8.99 5.53
C ILE A 228 0.13 -8.65 6.32
N PRO A 229 1.18 -7.98 5.78
CA PRO A 229 2.32 -7.57 6.59
C PRO A 229 1.96 -6.65 7.75
N LEU A 230 0.90 -5.84 7.64
CA LEU A 230 0.48 -4.92 8.71
C LEU A 230 -0.05 -5.69 9.92
N PHE A 231 -0.85 -6.74 9.68
CA PHE A 231 -1.30 -7.65 10.73
C PHE A 231 -0.12 -8.35 11.41
N TRP A 232 0.82 -8.89 10.62
CA TRP A 232 1.99 -9.57 11.20
C TRP A 232 2.96 -8.61 11.88
N GLY A 233 3.14 -7.39 11.37
CA GLY A 233 3.90 -6.33 12.04
C GLY A 233 3.34 -6.00 13.42
N PHE A 234 2.01 -5.99 13.56
CA PHE A 234 1.33 -5.91 14.85
C PHE A 234 1.66 -7.12 15.75
N MET A 235 1.48 -8.35 15.25
CA MET A 235 1.71 -9.57 16.02
C MET A 235 3.17 -9.72 16.49
N PHE A 236 4.13 -9.42 15.61
CA PHE A 236 5.56 -9.48 15.94
C PHE A 236 5.97 -8.46 16.98
N THR A 237 5.41 -7.24 16.91
CA THR A 237 5.70 -6.18 17.89
C THR A 237 5.07 -6.48 19.24
N TRP A 238 3.84 -7.01 19.24
CA TRP A 238 3.11 -7.26 20.47
C TRP A 238 3.61 -8.52 21.21
N VAL A 239 3.65 -9.68 20.53
CA VAL A 239 3.71 -10.99 21.20
C VAL A 239 4.72 -12.00 20.64
N MET A 240 5.11 -11.96 19.35
CA MET A 240 5.77 -13.14 18.74
C MET A 240 7.30 -13.14 18.73
N VAL A 241 7.96 -11.98 18.61
CA VAL A 241 9.42 -11.93 18.46
C VAL A 241 10.08 -11.41 19.73
N LYS A 242 11.19 -12.06 20.11
CA LYS A 242 12.05 -11.59 21.21
C LYS A 242 12.48 -10.16 20.92
N HIS A 243 12.21 -9.29 21.88
CA HIS A 243 12.51 -7.87 21.78
C HIS A 243 14.02 -7.66 21.61
N PRO A 244 14.46 -6.56 20.96
CA PRO A 244 15.87 -6.28 20.79
C PRO A 244 16.57 -6.19 22.15
N LYS A 245 17.79 -6.72 22.25
CA LYS A 245 18.58 -6.74 23.49
C LYS A 245 18.89 -5.33 24.00
N GLU A 246 18.98 -4.37 23.08
CA GLU A 246 19.24 -2.96 23.39
C GLU A 246 18.01 -2.13 23.04
N SER A 247 17.68 -1.16 23.91
CA SER A 247 16.59 -0.22 23.63
C SER A 247 16.92 0.61 22.41
N ARG A 248 15.95 0.70 21.50
CA ARG A 248 16.00 1.58 20.31
C ARG A 248 15.05 2.76 20.45
N PHE A 249 14.50 2.95 21.64
CA PHE A 249 13.57 4.01 21.93
C PHE A 249 14.19 5.36 21.61
N ARG A 250 13.49 6.13 20.78
CA ARG A 250 13.89 7.50 20.40
C ARG A 250 12.74 8.48 20.55
N TYR A 251 11.51 8.00 20.46
CA TYR A 251 10.34 8.86 20.29
C TYR A 251 9.18 8.38 21.14
N LYS A 252 8.43 9.31 21.72
CA LYS A 252 7.06 9.04 22.14
C LYS A 252 6.15 9.13 20.93
N LEU A 253 5.08 8.34 20.90
CA LEU A 253 4.02 8.55 19.93
C LEU A 253 3.45 9.98 20.08
N PRO A 254 3.09 10.67 18.99
CA PRO A 254 2.51 12.00 19.08
C PRO A 254 1.16 11.96 19.82
N SER A 255 1.11 12.44 21.06
CA SER A 255 -0.09 12.36 21.93
C SER A 255 -0.96 13.62 21.90
N GLU A 256 -0.42 14.76 21.46
CA GLU A 256 -1.19 16.00 21.31
C GLU A 256 -2.01 15.99 20.01
N PRO A 257 -3.19 16.64 19.99
CA PRO A 257 -4.03 16.66 18.79
C PRO A 257 -3.32 17.32 17.61
N ARG A 258 -3.33 16.66 16.46
CA ARG A 258 -2.70 17.13 15.21
C ARG A 258 -3.76 17.62 14.24
N TYR A 259 -4.45 18.71 14.56
CA TYR A 259 -5.59 19.21 13.78
C TYR A 259 -5.28 19.43 12.29
N VAL A 260 -4.08 19.92 11.95
CA VAL A 260 -3.67 20.11 10.55
C VAL A 260 -3.59 18.77 9.81
N LEU A 261 -2.97 17.75 10.42
CA LEU A 261 -2.94 16.40 9.86
C LEU A 261 -4.37 15.89 9.64
N TRP A 262 -5.23 16.04 10.65
CA TRP A 262 -6.60 15.54 10.57
C TRP A 262 -7.39 16.23 9.46
N GLY A 263 -7.30 17.56 9.37
CA GLY A 263 -7.97 18.35 8.33
C GLY A 263 -7.51 17.96 6.93
N VAL A 264 -6.18 17.86 6.71
CA VAL A 264 -5.63 17.46 5.41
C VAL A 264 -6.05 16.05 5.03
N THR A 265 -5.95 15.08 5.95
CA THR A 265 -6.38 13.70 5.70
C THR A 265 -7.86 13.65 5.34
N ILE A 266 -8.74 14.34 6.08
CA ILE A 266 -10.18 14.35 5.79
C ILE A 266 -10.46 14.93 4.41
N ILE A 267 -9.84 16.07 4.07
CA ILE A 267 -10.02 16.69 2.75
C ILE A 267 -9.60 15.73 1.64
N LEU A 268 -8.44 15.07 1.78
CA LEU A 268 -7.96 14.12 0.77
C LEU A 268 -8.83 12.87 0.67
N LEU A 269 -9.34 12.35 1.79
CA LEU A 269 -10.31 11.24 1.77
C LEU A 269 -11.61 11.64 1.06
N LEU A 270 -12.08 12.87 1.23
CA LEU A 270 -13.27 13.38 0.54
C LEU A 270 -13.01 13.56 -0.96
N VAL A 271 -11.83 14.04 -1.36
CA VAL A 271 -11.44 14.12 -2.77
C VAL A 271 -11.37 12.72 -3.38
N ASP A 272 -10.74 11.78 -2.67
CA ASP A 272 -10.66 10.39 -3.10
C ASP A 272 -12.05 9.78 -3.32
N LEU A 273 -12.96 9.97 -2.36
CA LEU A 273 -14.32 9.41 -2.43
C LEU A 273 -15.24 10.08 -3.45
N PHE A 274 -15.21 11.40 -3.55
CA PHE A 274 -16.20 12.17 -4.34
C PHE A 274 -15.71 12.62 -5.71
N VAL A 275 -14.40 12.60 -5.95
CA VAL A 275 -13.81 13.02 -7.22
C VAL A 275 -13.10 11.86 -7.90
N LEU A 276 -12.20 11.18 -7.19
CA LEU A 276 -11.37 10.13 -7.81
C LEU A 276 -12.11 8.80 -7.93
N ALA A 277 -12.89 8.38 -6.94
CA ALA A 277 -13.63 7.12 -7.01
C ALA A 277 -14.63 7.10 -8.17
N PRO A 278 -15.51 8.11 -8.35
CA PRO A 278 -16.46 8.14 -9.47
C PRO A 278 -15.79 8.21 -10.85
N GLY A 279 -14.48 8.51 -10.91
CA GLY A 279 -13.70 8.63 -12.12
C GLY A 279 -13.71 10.05 -12.69
N ILE A 280 -12.57 10.44 -13.24
CA ILE A 280 -12.38 11.64 -14.06
C ILE A 280 -12.29 11.17 -15.51
N ARG A 281 -13.21 11.64 -16.34
CA ARG A 281 -13.19 11.39 -17.78
C ARG A 281 -12.12 12.24 -18.44
N ILE A 282 -11.29 11.62 -19.28
CA ILE A 282 -10.16 12.27 -19.96
C ILE A 282 -10.48 12.53 -21.44
N SER A 283 -11.01 11.54 -22.17
CA SER A 283 -11.47 11.65 -23.56
C SER A 283 -12.96 11.32 -23.76
#